data_AF-A0A919XS70-F1
#
_entry.id   AF-A0A919XS70-F1
#
_cell.length_a   1.000
_cell.length_b   1.000
_cell.length_c   1.000
_cell.angle_alpha   90.00
_cell.angle_beta   90.00
_cell.angle_gamma   90.00
#
_symmetry.space_group_name_H-M   'P 1'
#
loop_
_entity.id
_entity.type
_entity.pdbx_description
1 polymer ?
#
loop_
_entity_poly.entity_id
_entity_poly.type
_entity_poly.pdbx_seq_one_letter_code
_entity_poly.pdbx_strand_id
1 'polypeptide(L)'
;MDKEKKVFKVLNGELPSSTPGVQPKVRGGSYPSARIPEDVRKEIDPDWGVQILLEEHPEYDGKVFVIKMTSKWGPTEPIFFLPSDLYDSKGQKKIIKELVNKGRFIPDEIQALVEYVDCLKVTGPGVITIDDGSYKQYILETSDSVEGEIVDKVYKLIVDYVVDNISVFPTRKSNGFRKEDCHGAFLDDTVSMRKYGGLTVAIIETRMQEIVGIRNTKKLNAVLKELANRGVFHPGESESRKKVTLAERIVVNVYIFSIDQSLLPKEVIKGV
;
A
#
# COMPACT_ATOMS: atom_id res chain seq x y z
N MET A 1 -42.67 -46.43 -2.92
CA MET A 1 -41.98 -46.17 -1.64
C MET A 1 -40.69 -46.94 -1.67
N ASP A 2 -39.57 -46.25 -1.44
CA ASP A 2 -38.28 -46.75 -0.95
C ASP A 2 -37.58 -47.89 -1.74
N LYS A 3 -36.26 -47.97 -1.91
CA LYS A 3 -35.07 -47.13 -1.69
C LYS A 3 -33.98 -48.03 -2.27
N GLU A 4 -33.41 -47.71 -3.43
CA GLU A 4 -32.16 -48.36 -3.83
C GLU A 4 -30.99 -47.44 -3.48
N LYS A 5 -30.35 -47.79 -2.36
CA LYS A 5 -29.03 -47.34 -1.96
C LYS A 5 -28.02 -47.74 -3.03
N LYS A 6 -27.42 -46.77 -3.73
CA LYS A 6 -26.14 -47.00 -4.42
C LYS A 6 -24.99 -46.52 -3.54
N VAL A 7 -24.20 -47.52 -3.15
CA VAL A 7 -22.97 -47.45 -2.38
C VAL A 7 -21.86 -46.86 -3.25
N PHE A 8 -21.15 -45.88 -2.71
CA PHE A 8 -19.87 -45.38 -3.21
C PHE A 8 -18.82 -46.49 -3.17
N LYS A 9 -18.11 -46.69 -4.29
CA LYS A 9 -16.81 -47.36 -4.29
C LYS A 9 -15.82 -46.52 -5.10
N VAL A 10 -14.87 -45.95 -4.36
CA VAL A 10 -13.68 -45.28 -4.88
C VAL A 10 -12.84 -46.32 -5.63
N LEU A 11 -12.46 -46.01 -6.86
CA LEU A 11 -11.40 -46.71 -7.57
C LEU A 11 -10.39 -45.69 -8.05
N ASN A 12 -9.24 -45.70 -7.37
CA ASN A 12 -7.99 -45.14 -7.84
C ASN A 12 -7.68 -45.75 -9.22
N GLY A 13 -7.71 -44.91 -10.25
CA GLY A 13 -7.26 -45.25 -11.59
C GLY A 13 -5.88 -44.67 -11.83
N GLU A 14 -4.91 -45.57 -11.97
CA GLU A 14 -3.52 -45.31 -12.30
C GLU A 14 -3.38 -44.53 -13.62
N LEU A 15 -2.37 -43.66 -13.67
CA LEU A 15 -1.96 -42.94 -14.88
C LEU A 15 -1.57 -43.92 -15.99
N PRO A 16 -2.16 -43.85 -17.20
CA PRO A 16 -1.74 -44.69 -18.30
C PRO A 16 -0.35 -44.26 -18.81
N SER A 17 0.47 -45.28 -18.97
CA SER A 17 1.83 -45.29 -19.50
C SER A 17 1.95 -44.57 -20.85
N SER A 18 3.07 -43.88 -21.02
CA SER A 18 3.49 -43.17 -22.22
C SER A 18 3.67 -44.11 -23.41
N THR A 19 2.71 -44.08 -24.34
CA THR A 19 2.91 -44.59 -25.70
C THR A 19 3.76 -43.58 -26.50
N PRO A 20 4.83 -44.00 -27.18
CA PRO A 20 5.62 -43.11 -28.02
C PRO A 20 4.94 -42.90 -29.38
N GLY A 21 4.84 -41.64 -29.80
CA GLY A 21 4.77 -41.28 -31.22
C GLY A 21 3.40 -40.99 -31.82
N VAL A 22 2.71 -39.94 -31.35
CA VAL A 22 1.93 -39.05 -32.23
C VAL A 22 2.05 -37.64 -31.66
N GLN A 23 2.87 -36.77 -32.27
CA GLN A 23 2.78 -35.35 -31.97
C GLN A 23 1.38 -34.88 -32.38
N PRO A 24 0.58 -34.29 -31.47
CA PRO A 24 -0.66 -33.67 -31.89
C PRO A 24 -0.30 -32.57 -32.89
N LYS A 25 -0.77 -32.72 -34.13
CA LYS A 25 -0.78 -31.62 -35.11
C LYS A 25 -1.62 -30.51 -34.49
N VAL A 26 -0.96 -29.57 -33.83
CA VAL A 26 -1.54 -28.28 -33.46
C VAL A 26 -1.90 -27.64 -34.80
N ARG A 27 -3.18 -27.70 -35.17
CA ARG A 27 -3.71 -26.87 -36.24
C ARG A 27 -3.39 -25.45 -35.83
N GLY A 28 -2.47 -24.81 -36.55
CA GLY A 28 -2.23 -23.38 -36.47
C GLY A 28 -3.49 -22.66 -36.94
N GLY A 29 -4.50 -22.59 -36.07
CA GLY A 29 -5.51 -21.56 -36.16
C GLY A 29 -4.78 -20.26 -35.88
N SER A 30 -4.71 -19.37 -36.87
CA SER A 30 -4.31 -17.99 -36.60
C SER A 30 -5.23 -17.48 -35.51
N TYR A 31 -4.67 -17.05 -34.37
CA TYR A 31 -5.44 -16.31 -33.39
C TYR A 31 -6.15 -15.17 -34.14
N PRO A 32 -7.46 -14.97 -33.94
CA PRO A 32 -8.15 -13.84 -34.57
C PRO A 32 -7.36 -12.60 -34.18
N SER A 33 -6.88 -11.84 -35.18
CA SER A 33 -6.27 -10.55 -34.93
C SER A 33 -7.40 -9.63 -34.45
N ALA A 34 -7.66 -9.63 -33.14
CA ALA A 34 -8.66 -8.78 -32.53
C ALA A 34 -8.20 -7.33 -32.73
N ARG A 35 -8.70 -6.69 -33.78
CA ARG A 35 -8.53 -5.25 -33.98
C ARG A 35 -9.50 -4.57 -33.03
N ILE A 36 -9.00 -3.61 -32.26
CA ILE A 36 -9.85 -2.75 -31.44
C ILE A 36 -10.83 -2.02 -32.38
N PRO A 37 -12.15 -2.08 -32.12
CA PRO A 37 -13.14 -1.36 -32.90
C PRO A 37 -12.80 0.14 -33.00
N GLU A 38 -13.07 0.75 -34.15
CA GLU A 38 -12.68 2.12 -34.46
C GLU A 38 -13.40 3.15 -33.56
N ASP A 39 -14.66 2.86 -33.22
CA ASP A 39 -15.49 3.61 -32.28
C ASP A 39 -14.90 3.57 -30.87
N VAL A 40 -14.61 2.38 -30.35
CA VAL A 40 -13.95 2.20 -29.04
C VAL A 40 -12.59 2.89 -29.00
N ARG A 41 -11.83 2.81 -30.09
CA ARG A 41 -10.53 3.47 -30.21
C ARG A 41 -10.66 4.99 -30.14
N LYS A 42 -11.65 5.57 -30.81
CA LYS A 42 -11.87 7.03 -30.85
C LYS A 42 -12.26 7.62 -29.49
N GLU A 43 -12.82 6.83 -28.59
CA GLU A 43 -13.13 7.28 -27.23
C GLU A 43 -11.90 7.30 -26.32
N ILE A 44 -10.94 6.37 -26.50
CA ILE A 44 -9.81 6.21 -25.55
C ILE A 44 -8.48 6.78 -26.09
N ASP A 45 -8.13 6.50 -27.34
CA ASP A 45 -6.81 6.86 -27.91
C ASP A 45 -6.51 8.36 -27.96
N PRO A 46 -7.47 9.28 -28.17
CA PRO A 46 -7.12 10.70 -28.25
C PRO A 46 -6.48 11.23 -26.96
N ASP A 47 -6.94 10.74 -25.81
CA ASP A 47 -6.61 11.31 -24.50
C ASP A 47 -5.64 10.42 -23.69
N TRP A 48 -5.59 9.12 -23.98
CA TRP A 48 -4.84 8.15 -23.19
C TRP A 48 -3.94 7.25 -24.03
N GLY A 49 -2.78 6.90 -23.47
CA GLY A 49 -1.98 5.75 -23.88
C GLY A 49 -2.28 4.58 -22.95
N VAL A 50 -2.70 3.44 -23.50
CA VAL A 50 -3.04 2.24 -22.73
C VAL A 50 -2.06 1.13 -23.05
N GLN A 51 -1.50 0.50 -22.02
CA GLN A 51 -0.61 -0.65 -22.13
C GLN A 51 -1.08 -1.75 -21.18
N ILE A 52 -0.94 -3.00 -21.61
CA ILE A 52 -1.10 -4.16 -20.74
C ILE A 52 0.28 -4.70 -20.40
N LEU A 53 0.55 -4.79 -19.11
CA LEU A 53 1.77 -5.37 -18.55
C LEU A 53 1.45 -6.76 -18.00
N LEU A 54 2.41 -7.67 -18.04
CA LEU A 54 2.32 -8.99 -17.40
C LEU A 54 3.31 -9.06 -16.24
N GLU A 55 2.81 -8.84 -15.03
CA GLU A 55 3.60 -8.54 -13.83
C GLU A 55 3.24 -9.44 -12.66
N GLU A 56 4.14 -9.54 -11.69
CA GLU A 56 3.83 -10.16 -10.40
C GLU A 56 3.05 -9.17 -9.51
N HIS A 57 2.01 -9.65 -8.84
CA HIS A 57 1.16 -8.83 -7.95
C HIS A 57 1.19 -9.40 -6.53
N PRO A 58 1.34 -8.59 -5.46
CA PRO A 58 1.47 -9.09 -4.09
C PRO A 58 0.29 -9.95 -3.60
N GLU A 59 -0.91 -9.67 -4.11
CA GLU A 59 -2.15 -10.34 -3.71
C GLU A 59 -2.50 -11.60 -4.54
N TYR A 60 -1.72 -11.94 -5.58
CA TYR A 60 -2.03 -13.07 -6.47
C TYR A 60 -0.82 -13.98 -6.68
N ASP A 61 -1.08 -15.28 -6.79
CA ASP A 61 -0.03 -16.24 -7.15
C ASP A 61 0.25 -16.19 -8.66
N GLY A 62 1.50 -15.91 -9.00
CA GLY A 62 1.97 -15.86 -10.39
C GLY A 62 1.83 -14.48 -11.04
N LYS A 63 1.96 -14.44 -12.37
CA LYS A 63 1.85 -13.19 -13.13
C LYS A 63 0.40 -12.89 -13.48
N VAL A 64 0.02 -11.63 -13.30
CA VAL A 64 -1.29 -11.09 -13.65
C VAL A 64 -1.17 -9.99 -14.70
N PHE A 65 -2.27 -9.73 -15.40
CA PHE A 65 -2.35 -8.58 -16.28
C PHE A 65 -2.59 -7.32 -15.47
N VAL A 66 -1.84 -6.28 -15.79
CA VAL A 66 -1.96 -4.95 -15.19
C VAL A 66 -2.14 -3.94 -16.30
N ILE A 67 -3.09 -3.04 -16.14
CA ILE A 67 -3.34 -1.98 -17.11
C ILE A 67 -2.60 -0.73 -16.66
N LYS A 68 -1.74 -0.22 -17.53
CA LYS A 68 -1.03 1.05 -17.36
C LYS A 68 -1.67 2.08 -18.29
N MET A 69 -2.25 3.12 -17.72
CA MET A 69 -2.79 4.26 -18.46
C MET A 69 -1.94 5.49 -18.23
N THR A 70 -1.52 6.13 -19.31
CA THR A 70 -0.73 7.38 -19.27
C THR A 70 -1.51 8.47 -19.99
N SER A 71 -1.71 9.62 -19.34
CA SER A 71 -2.38 10.73 -20.01
C SER A 71 -1.49 11.28 -21.12
N LYS A 72 -2.11 11.64 -22.24
CA LYS A 72 -1.44 12.40 -23.32
C LYS A 72 -1.44 13.91 -23.04
N TRP A 73 -2.19 14.35 -22.03
CA TRP A 73 -2.34 15.75 -21.65
C TRP A 73 -1.38 16.14 -20.53
N GLY A 74 -0.13 16.39 -20.93
CA GLY A 74 0.92 16.85 -20.02
C GLY A 74 1.66 15.73 -19.28
N PRO A 75 2.72 16.08 -18.54
CA PRO A 75 3.55 15.10 -17.83
C PRO A 75 2.84 14.65 -16.54
N THR A 76 2.03 13.60 -16.65
CA THR A 76 1.36 12.99 -15.49
C THR A 76 1.90 11.60 -15.22
N GLU A 77 2.00 11.23 -13.95
CA GLU A 77 2.33 9.86 -13.57
C GLU A 77 1.28 8.88 -14.07
N PRO A 78 1.68 7.70 -14.56
CA PRO A 78 0.75 6.67 -15.01
C PRO A 78 -0.19 6.21 -13.89
N ILE A 79 -1.32 5.65 -14.30
CA ILE A 79 -2.29 5.00 -13.44
C ILE A 79 -2.19 3.51 -13.71
N PHE A 80 -2.13 2.72 -12.63
CA PHE A 80 -2.09 1.26 -12.71
C PHE A 80 -3.27 0.65 -11.97
N PHE A 81 -3.94 -0.30 -12.62
CA PHE A 81 -5.05 -1.04 -12.05
C PHE A 81 -5.17 -2.43 -12.67
N LEU A 82 -5.88 -3.33 -11.99
CA LEU A 82 -6.14 -4.67 -12.49
C LEU A 82 -7.35 -4.67 -13.42
N PRO A 83 -7.38 -5.54 -14.44
CA PRO A 83 -8.58 -5.72 -15.26
C PRO A 83 -9.83 -6.05 -14.44
N SER A 84 -9.69 -6.78 -13.32
CA SER A 84 -10.80 -7.07 -12.41
C SER A 84 -11.44 -5.82 -11.82
N ASP A 85 -10.66 -4.76 -11.60
CA ASP A 85 -11.15 -3.50 -11.04
C ASP A 85 -12.12 -2.79 -12.00
N LEU A 86 -12.06 -3.09 -13.30
CA LEU A 86 -13.00 -2.59 -14.30
C LEU A 86 -14.37 -3.26 -14.26
N TYR A 87 -14.54 -4.38 -13.56
CA TYR A 87 -15.85 -5.07 -13.45
C TYR A 87 -16.45 -4.95 -12.05
N ASP A 88 -15.67 -4.53 -11.06
CA ASP A 88 -16.15 -4.23 -9.72
C ASP A 88 -16.60 -2.75 -9.60
N SER A 89 -17.80 -2.54 -9.05
CA SER A 89 -18.38 -1.19 -8.95
C SER A 89 -17.56 -0.21 -8.09
N LYS A 90 -16.80 -0.70 -7.10
CA LYS A 90 -15.95 0.13 -6.25
C LYS A 90 -14.61 0.40 -6.94
N GLY A 91 -14.05 -0.60 -7.60
CA GLY A 91 -12.88 -0.48 -8.49
C GLY A 91 -13.10 0.55 -9.60
N GLN A 92 -14.19 0.42 -10.36
CA GLN A 92 -14.55 1.34 -11.44
C GLN A 92 -14.63 2.79 -10.96
N LYS A 93 -15.34 3.05 -9.84
CA LYS A 93 -15.45 4.41 -9.29
C LYS A 93 -14.09 5.00 -8.91
N LYS A 94 -13.17 4.18 -8.41
CA LYS A 94 -11.80 4.62 -8.09
C LYS A 94 -11.04 4.95 -9.37
N ILE A 95 -11.08 4.09 -10.37
CA ILE A 95 -10.42 4.28 -11.67
C ILE A 95 -10.92 5.55 -12.36
N ILE A 96 -12.25 5.72 -12.50
CA ILE A 96 -12.86 6.91 -13.11
C ILE A 96 -12.36 8.17 -12.41
N LYS A 97 -12.36 8.18 -11.07
CA LYS A 97 -11.88 9.33 -10.29
C LYS A 97 -10.41 9.64 -10.59
N GLU A 98 -9.55 8.63 -10.68
CA GLU A 98 -8.13 8.84 -11.00
C GLU A 98 -7.92 9.34 -12.43
N LEU A 99 -8.63 8.78 -13.41
CA LEU A 99 -8.56 9.19 -14.81
C LEU A 99 -9.04 10.64 -15.00
N VAL A 100 -10.17 11.03 -14.40
CA VAL A 100 -10.67 12.42 -14.43
C VAL A 100 -9.69 13.40 -13.78
N ASN A 101 -8.99 12.99 -12.72
CA ASN A 101 -8.05 13.86 -12.01
C ASN A 101 -6.72 14.01 -12.74
N LYS A 102 -6.24 12.97 -13.44
CA LYS A 102 -4.95 12.96 -14.12
C LYS A 102 -5.03 13.26 -15.61
N GLY A 103 -6.22 13.35 -16.19
CA GLY A 103 -6.38 13.60 -17.63
C GLY A 103 -7.83 13.91 -17.99
N ARG A 104 -8.12 13.86 -19.29
CA ARG A 104 -9.48 14.03 -19.81
C ARG A 104 -10.12 12.65 -19.95
N PHE A 105 -11.08 12.35 -19.09
CA PHE A 105 -11.86 11.12 -19.16
C PHE A 105 -13.31 11.44 -18.82
N ILE A 106 -14.25 10.98 -19.65
CA ILE A 106 -15.68 11.15 -19.39
C ILE A 106 -16.17 9.87 -18.71
N PRO A 107 -16.84 9.93 -17.54
CA PRO A 107 -17.27 8.73 -16.83
C PRO A 107 -18.11 7.74 -17.67
N ASP A 108 -18.85 8.24 -18.65
CA ASP A 108 -19.68 7.43 -19.55
C ASP A 108 -18.84 6.58 -20.54
N GLU A 109 -17.57 6.93 -20.77
CA GLU A 109 -16.62 6.19 -21.61
C GLU A 109 -16.08 4.92 -20.91
N ILE A 110 -16.47 4.63 -19.67
CA ILE A 110 -15.97 3.47 -18.92
C ILE A 110 -16.25 2.14 -19.64
N GLN A 111 -17.39 2.03 -20.33
CA GLN A 111 -17.74 0.81 -21.06
C GLN A 111 -16.84 0.63 -22.29
N ALA A 112 -16.49 1.71 -22.98
CA ALA A 112 -15.51 1.66 -24.05
C ALA A 112 -14.12 1.31 -23.52
N LEU A 113 -13.72 1.80 -22.34
CA LEU A 113 -12.45 1.40 -21.72
C LEU A 113 -12.42 -0.11 -21.40
N VAL A 114 -13.51 -0.68 -20.90
CA VAL A 114 -13.63 -2.13 -20.66
C VAL A 114 -13.43 -2.90 -21.97
N GLU A 115 -14.15 -2.53 -23.02
CA GLU A 115 -14.05 -3.19 -24.32
C GLU A 115 -12.66 -3.02 -24.95
N TYR A 116 -12.06 -1.84 -24.81
CA TYR A 116 -10.71 -1.55 -25.28
C TYR A 116 -9.69 -2.50 -24.64
N VAL A 117 -9.74 -2.64 -23.31
CA VAL A 117 -8.85 -3.52 -22.54
C VAL A 117 -9.08 -4.99 -22.89
N ASP A 118 -10.32 -5.43 -23.04
CA ASP A 118 -10.62 -6.80 -23.43
C ASP A 118 -10.10 -7.11 -24.83
N CYS A 119 -10.23 -6.17 -25.77
CA CYS A 119 -9.62 -6.30 -27.09
C CYS A 119 -8.10 -6.45 -26.98
N LEU A 120 -7.42 -5.56 -26.26
CA LEU A 120 -5.96 -5.62 -26.06
C LEU A 120 -5.49 -6.99 -25.50
N LYS A 121 -6.23 -7.59 -24.56
CA LYS A 121 -5.90 -8.90 -23.99
C LYS A 121 -5.96 -10.03 -25.02
N VAL A 122 -6.88 -9.94 -25.98
CA VAL A 122 -7.09 -10.97 -27.01
C VAL A 122 -6.14 -10.78 -28.20
N THR A 123 -5.71 -9.55 -28.51
CA THR A 123 -4.81 -9.26 -29.65
C THR A 123 -3.40 -9.86 -29.49
N GLY A 124 -3.00 -10.25 -28.27
CA GLY A 124 -1.85 -11.12 -28.02
C GLY A 124 -0.51 -10.41 -27.76
N PRO A 125 0.62 -11.16 -27.81
CA PRO A 125 1.92 -10.76 -27.22
C PRO A 125 2.55 -9.47 -27.75
N GLY A 126 2.17 -9.00 -28.95
CA GLY A 126 2.69 -7.75 -29.52
C GLY A 126 2.14 -6.48 -28.85
N VAL A 127 1.11 -6.62 -28.02
CA VAL A 127 0.44 -5.54 -27.27
C VAL A 127 0.79 -5.58 -25.78
N ILE A 128 1.22 -6.74 -25.29
CA ILE A 128 1.66 -6.93 -23.92
C ILE A 128 3.09 -6.42 -23.82
N THR A 129 3.27 -5.31 -23.10
CA THR A 129 4.60 -4.75 -22.89
C THR A 129 5.34 -5.59 -21.86
N ILE A 130 6.59 -5.95 -22.16
CA ILE A 130 7.48 -6.65 -21.22
C ILE A 130 7.81 -5.69 -20.08
N ASP A 131 7.79 -6.20 -18.85
CA ASP A 131 8.06 -5.51 -17.59
C ASP A 131 9.08 -4.38 -17.71
N ASP A 132 8.60 -3.15 -17.51
CA ASP A 132 9.39 -1.93 -17.55
C ASP A 132 9.76 -1.42 -16.13
N GLY A 133 9.48 -2.22 -15.10
CA GLY A 133 9.70 -1.90 -13.69
C GLY A 133 8.75 -0.85 -13.09
N SER A 134 7.96 -0.16 -13.91
CA SER A 134 7.12 0.95 -13.45
C SER A 134 5.98 0.51 -12.55
N TYR A 135 5.45 -0.70 -12.78
CA TYR A 135 4.41 -1.25 -11.94
C TYR A 135 4.92 -1.69 -10.56
N LYS A 136 6.11 -2.30 -10.50
CA LYS A 136 6.76 -2.66 -9.23
C LYS A 136 7.00 -1.42 -8.38
N GLN A 137 7.46 -0.33 -8.98
CA GLN A 137 7.63 0.95 -8.29
C GLN A 137 6.29 1.49 -7.77
N TYR A 138 5.24 1.45 -8.59
CA TYR A 138 3.90 1.83 -8.16
C TYR A 138 3.39 0.99 -6.98
N ILE A 139 3.57 -0.33 -7.00
CA ILE A 139 3.23 -1.20 -5.86
C ILE A 139 4.02 -0.78 -4.63
N LEU A 140 5.34 -0.58 -4.72
CA LEU A 140 6.15 -0.17 -3.57
C LEU A 140 5.69 1.17 -2.95
N GLU A 141 5.14 2.05 -3.77
CA GLU A 141 4.60 3.35 -3.36
C GLU A 141 3.17 3.25 -2.82
N THR A 142 2.40 2.23 -3.21
CA THR A 142 0.96 2.09 -2.92
C THR A 142 0.55 0.89 -2.07
N SER A 143 1.42 -0.11 -1.88
CA SER A 143 1.12 -1.32 -1.13
C SER A 143 1.12 -1.07 0.37
N ASP A 144 0.14 -1.64 1.05
CA ASP A 144 0.05 -1.66 2.51
C ASP A 144 1.00 -2.71 3.15
N SER A 145 1.66 -3.55 2.32
CA SER A 145 2.70 -4.46 2.77
C SER A 145 3.96 -3.67 3.08
N VAL A 146 4.33 -3.64 4.35
CA VAL A 146 5.54 -2.98 4.81
C VAL A 146 6.57 -4.07 5.07
N GLU A 147 7.65 -4.08 4.30
CA GLU A 147 8.79 -4.94 4.58
C GLU A 147 9.30 -4.67 6.00
N GLY A 148 9.64 -5.73 6.75
CA GLY A 148 10.11 -5.60 8.13
C GLY A 148 11.27 -4.62 8.28
N GLU A 149 12.16 -4.56 7.28
CA GLU A 149 13.26 -3.59 7.24
C GLU A 149 12.80 -2.13 7.25
N ILE A 150 11.68 -1.81 6.59
CA ILE A 150 11.15 -0.44 6.57
C ILE A 150 10.64 -0.06 7.96
N VAL A 151 10.00 -1.00 8.67
CA VAL A 151 9.53 -0.78 10.04
C VAL A 151 10.71 -0.50 10.97
N ASP A 152 11.78 -1.27 10.86
CA ASP A 152 13.01 -1.06 11.65
C ASP A 152 13.68 0.27 11.33
N LYS A 153 13.80 0.61 10.04
CA LYS A 153 14.34 1.90 9.59
C LYS A 153 13.53 3.07 10.14
N VAL A 154 12.20 2.99 10.11
CA VAL A 154 11.33 4.05 10.63
C VAL A 154 11.45 4.19 12.14
N TYR A 155 11.43 3.09 12.90
CA TYR A 155 11.64 3.15 14.34
C TYR A 155 13.00 3.76 14.68
N LYS A 156 14.05 3.32 13.99
CA LYS A 156 15.40 3.87 14.17
C LYS A 156 15.44 5.38 13.87
N LEU A 157 14.84 5.83 12.77
CA LEU A 157 14.77 7.26 12.44
C LEU A 157 14.08 8.08 13.54
N ILE A 158 13.01 7.55 14.14
CA ILE A 158 12.32 8.21 15.24
C ILE A 158 13.24 8.32 16.46
N VAL A 159 13.92 7.23 16.83
CA VAL A 159 14.83 7.21 17.99
C VAL A 159 16.01 8.13 17.76
N ASP A 160 16.71 8.00 16.62
CA ASP A 160 17.86 8.83 16.24
C ASP A 160 17.46 10.31 16.26
N TYR A 161 16.30 10.66 15.70
CA TYR A 161 15.79 12.03 15.72
C TYR A 161 15.57 12.57 17.13
N VAL A 162 14.96 11.79 18.01
CA VAL A 162 14.71 12.21 19.40
C VAL A 162 16.02 12.39 20.17
N VAL A 163 17.00 11.50 19.93
CA VAL A 163 18.34 11.59 20.53
C VAL A 163 19.07 12.84 20.05
N ASP A 164 19.12 13.06 18.75
CA ASP A 164 19.85 14.18 18.13
C ASP A 164 19.21 15.54 18.43
N ASN A 165 17.90 15.57 18.70
CA ASN A 165 17.13 16.80 18.91
C ASN A 165 16.56 16.89 20.34
N ILE A 166 17.24 16.32 21.32
CA ILE A 166 16.70 16.21 22.69
C ILE A 166 16.27 17.54 23.32
N SER A 167 16.92 18.65 22.93
CA SER A 167 16.61 20.00 23.44
C SER A 167 15.19 20.47 23.10
N VAL A 168 14.56 19.92 22.05
CA VAL A 168 13.18 20.25 21.66
C VAL A 168 12.15 19.23 22.16
N PHE A 169 12.58 18.30 23.03
CA PHE A 169 11.74 17.34 23.74
C PHE A 169 11.85 17.54 25.26
N PRO A 170 11.27 18.61 25.83
CA PRO A 170 11.24 18.78 27.28
C PRO A 170 10.49 17.64 27.97
N THR A 171 10.79 17.40 29.25
CA THR A 171 10.00 16.45 30.06
C THR A 171 8.67 17.06 30.45
N ARG A 172 7.62 16.25 30.55
CA ARG A 172 6.30 16.71 31.00
C ARG A 172 6.38 17.29 32.42
N LYS A 173 7.18 16.69 33.32
CA LYS A 173 7.40 17.23 34.68
C LYS A 173 8.01 18.63 34.68
N SER A 174 8.89 18.96 33.72
CA SER A 174 9.51 20.29 33.63
C SER A 174 8.52 21.38 33.21
N ASN A 175 7.35 21.00 32.67
CA ASN A 175 6.35 21.91 32.13
C ASN A 175 6.90 22.84 31.03
N GLY A 176 8.00 22.48 30.38
CA GLY A 176 8.70 23.31 29.39
C GLY A 176 8.14 23.25 27.96
N PHE A 177 7.13 22.41 27.71
CA PHE A 177 6.60 22.22 26.35
C PHE A 177 5.91 23.48 25.82
N ARG A 178 6.32 23.92 24.63
CA ARG A 178 5.71 25.00 23.84
C ARG A 178 5.44 24.50 22.44
N LYS A 179 4.23 24.70 21.92
CA LYS A 179 3.80 24.06 20.66
C LYS A 179 4.59 24.55 19.45
N GLU A 180 5.08 25.77 19.52
CA GLU A 180 5.81 26.47 18.46
C GLU A 180 7.29 26.07 18.41
N ASP A 181 7.87 25.77 19.58
CA ASP A 181 9.32 25.56 19.75
C ASP A 181 9.70 24.09 19.98
N CYS A 182 8.74 23.25 20.41
CA CYS A 182 8.98 21.86 20.76
C CYS A 182 8.40 20.90 19.72
N HIS A 183 9.08 19.77 19.53
CA HIS A 183 8.63 18.73 18.60
C HIS A 183 7.84 17.62 19.31
N GLY A 184 7.82 17.68 20.63
CA GLY A 184 7.18 16.70 21.49
C GLY A 184 7.58 16.89 22.94
N ALA A 185 7.29 15.89 23.77
CA ALA A 185 7.72 15.86 25.16
C ALA A 185 7.94 14.43 25.64
N PHE A 186 8.83 14.23 26.60
CA PHE A 186 8.92 12.97 27.32
C PHE A 186 7.76 12.85 28.32
N LEU A 187 7.06 11.71 28.29
CA LEU A 187 5.99 11.38 29.22
C LEU A 187 6.57 10.63 30.42
N ASP A 188 7.25 11.39 31.28
CA ASP A 188 8.04 10.90 32.39
C ASP A 188 7.29 10.82 33.72
N ASP A 189 6.01 11.17 33.73
CA ASP A 189 5.16 10.99 34.90
C ASP A 189 4.89 9.51 35.18
N THR A 190 4.74 9.17 36.46
CA THR A 190 4.58 7.78 36.91
C THR A 190 3.37 7.08 36.31
N VAL A 191 2.31 7.83 35.97
CA VAL A 191 1.10 7.28 35.34
C VAL A 191 1.40 6.88 33.90
N SER A 192 2.06 7.74 33.13
CA SER A 192 2.46 7.47 31.75
C SER A 192 3.49 6.34 31.66
N MET A 193 4.51 6.35 32.52
CA MET A 193 5.53 5.28 32.53
C MET A 193 4.91 3.90 32.82
N ARG A 194 3.96 3.81 33.76
CA ARG A 194 3.22 2.56 34.02
C ARG A 194 2.33 2.17 32.86
N LYS A 195 1.67 3.14 32.21
CA LYS A 195 0.75 2.89 31.10
C LYS A 195 1.45 2.39 29.84
N TYR A 196 2.63 2.91 29.54
CA TYR A 196 3.36 2.64 28.29
C TYR A 196 4.59 1.75 28.47
N GLY A 197 4.83 1.27 29.69
CA GLY A 197 5.84 0.24 29.98
C GLY A 197 7.28 0.73 30.02
N GLY A 198 7.53 2.04 30.09
CA GLY A 198 8.88 2.58 30.15
C GLY A 198 8.98 4.05 29.76
N LEU A 199 10.19 4.45 29.37
CA LEU A 199 10.43 5.80 28.88
C LEU A 199 9.70 6.01 27.56
N THR A 200 8.87 7.03 27.53
CA THR A 200 7.93 7.26 26.44
C THR A 200 8.09 8.68 25.95
N VAL A 201 8.10 8.85 24.63
CA VAL A 201 8.08 10.16 23.97
C VAL A 201 6.74 10.36 23.27
N ALA A 202 6.21 11.57 23.37
CA ALA A 202 5.07 12.03 22.60
C ALA A 202 5.57 13.00 21.53
N ILE A 203 5.34 12.69 20.25
CA ILE A 203 5.74 13.52 19.10
C ILE A 203 4.51 14.18 18.51
N ILE A 204 4.56 15.49 18.26
CA ILE A 204 3.42 16.21 17.68
C ILE A 204 3.17 15.79 16.23
N GLU A 205 1.91 15.81 15.83
CA GLU A 205 1.47 15.33 14.51
C GLU A 205 2.24 15.98 13.35
N THR A 206 2.42 17.30 13.38
CA THR A 206 3.07 18.05 12.31
C THR A 206 4.52 17.66 12.08
N ARG A 207 5.21 17.13 13.10
CA ARG A 207 6.60 16.70 13.02
C ARG A 207 6.75 15.25 12.59
N MET A 208 5.76 14.41 12.88
CA MET A 208 5.86 12.97 12.63
C MET A 208 6.13 12.65 11.16
N GLN A 209 5.41 13.29 10.24
CA GLN A 209 5.60 13.08 8.80
C GLN A 209 6.96 13.58 8.30
N GLU A 210 7.47 14.68 8.88
CA GLU A 210 8.78 15.23 8.56
C GLU A 210 9.90 14.28 9.00
N ILE A 211 9.79 13.69 10.18
CA ILE A 211 10.79 12.76 10.74
C ILE A 211 10.91 11.50 9.89
N VAL A 212 9.76 10.89 9.53
CA VAL A 212 9.77 9.59 8.84
C VAL A 212 9.84 9.69 7.32
N GLY A 213 9.57 10.87 6.75
CA GLY A 213 9.61 11.11 5.30
C GLY A 213 8.54 10.33 4.50
N ILE A 214 7.58 9.68 5.16
CA ILE A 214 6.52 8.90 4.51
C ILE A 214 5.33 9.82 4.24
N ARG A 215 5.18 10.25 2.98
CA ARG A 215 4.06 11.09 2.53
C ARG A 215 2.76 10.31 2.35
N ASN A 216 2.85 9.01 2.06
CA ASN A 216 1.68 8.15 1.90
C ASN A 216 1.10 7.78 3.29
N THR A 217 -0.05 8.37 3.64
CA THR A 217 -0.74 8.12 4.91
C THR A 217 -1.05 6.65 5.16
N LYS A 218 -1.41 5.88 4.12
CA LYS A 218 -1.72 4.44 4.27
C LYS A 218 -0.47 3.67 4.65
N LYS A 219 0.64 3.90 3.94
CA LYS A 219 1.94 3.30 4.22
C LYS A 219 2.42 3.66 5.63
N LEU A 220 2.27 4.92 6.03
CA LEU A 220 2.58 5.36 7.39
C LEU A 220 1.74 4.61 8.43
N ASN A 221 0.42 4.50 8.21
CA ASN A 221 -0.47 3.79 9.12
C ASN A 221 -0.15 2.28 9.20
N ALA A 222 0.26 1.66 8.10
CA ALA A 222 0.71 0.27 8.08
C ALA A 222 1.99 0.08 8.89
N VAL A 223 2.98 0.97 8.72
CA VAL A 223 4.21 0.98 9.54
C VAL A 223 3.86 1.14 11.02
N LEU A 224 3.02 2.12 11.35
CA LEU A 224 2.60 2.40 12.74
C LEU A 224 1.86 1.21 13.36
N LYS A 225 1.01 0.53 12.59
CA LYS A 225 0.32 -0.69 13.04
C LYS A 225 1.33 -1.79 13.40
N GLU A 226 2.35 -1.97 12.58
CA GLU A 226 3.39 -2.96 12.85
C GLU A 226 4.26 -2.57 14.06
N LEU A 227 4.58 -1.29 14.22
CA LEU A 227 5.22 -0.78 15.44
C LEU A 227 4.36 -0.97 16.70
N ALA A 228 3.03 -0.87 16.57
CA ALA A 228 2.12 -1.18 17.67
C ALA A 228 2.15 -2.66 18.03
N ASN A 229 2.15 -3.56 17.04
CA ASN A 229 2.27 -5.00 17.25
C ASN A 229 3.57 -5.37 17.98
N ARG A 230 4.64 -4.62 17.73
CA ARG A 230 5.94 -4.76 18.41
C ARG A 230 5.99 -4.11 19.81
N GLY A 231 4.93 -3.44 20.24
CA GLY A 231 4.83 -2.80 21.55
C GLY A 231 5.62 -1.50 21.72
N VAL A 232 6.18 -0.94 20.64
CA VAL A 232 6.98 0.29 20.68
C VAL A 232 6.17 1.54 20.31
N PHE A 233 4.98 1.37 19.74
CA PHE A 233 4.04 2.46 19.43
C PHE A 233 2.68 2.24 20.10
N HIS A 234 2.09 3.32 20.63
CA HIS A 234 0.87 3.25 21.44
C HIS A 234 -0.30 4.00 20.80
N PRO A 235 -1.10 3.36 19.91
CA PRO A 235 -2.20 4.02 19.22
C PRO A 235 -3.34 4.43 20.17
N GLY A 236 -4.10 5.45 19.78
CA GLY A 236 -5.37 5.85 20.38
C GLY A 236 -6.46 4.79 20.24
N GLU A 237 -7.58 4.98 20.95
CA GLU A 237 -8.70 4.01 20.97
C GLU A 237 -9.33 3.83 19.58
N SER A 238 -9.37 4.87 18.76
CA SER A 238 -9.96 4.86 17.42
C SER A 238 -9.04 5.37 16.31
N GLU A 239 -7.84 5.84 16.66
CA GLU A 239 -6.90 6.47 15.72
C GLU A 239 -5.45 6.16 16.11
N SER A 240 -4.51 6.30 15.17
CA SER A 240 -3.07 6.19 15.48
C SER A 240 -2.60 7.27 16.46
N ARG A 241 -3.29 8.41 16.54
CA ARG A 241 -2.90 9.55 17.39
C ARG A 241 -3.67 9.52 18.71
N LYS A 242 -3.06 10.10 19.76
CA LYS A 242 -3.68 10.31 21.07
C LYS A 242 -3.68 11.78 21.42
N LYS A 243 -4.76 12.24 22.03
CA LYS A 243 -4.84 13.57 22.63
C LYS A 243 -4.25 13.51 24.04
N VAL A 244 -3.12 14.18 24.26
CA VAL A 244 -2.35 14.13 25.51
C VAL A 244 -2.00 15.53 26.00
N THR A 245 -1.98 15.71 27.31
CA THR A 245 -1.49 16.92 27.96
C THR A 245 0.03 16.87 28.08
N LEU A 246 0.74 17.72 27.33
CA LEU A 246 2.21 17.76 27.30
C LEU A 246 2.81 18.79 28.26
N ALA A 247 2.04 19.82 28.60
CA ALA A 247 2.32 20.82 29.62
C ALA A 247 0.99 21.27 30.25
N GLU A 248 1.04 21.99 31.36
CA GLU A 248 -0.13 22.53 32.03
C GLU A 248 -1.05 23.24 31.04
N ARG A 249 -2.29 22.74 30.93
CA ARG A 249 -3.35 23.27 30.05
C ARG A 249 -3.04 23.19 28.54
N ILE A 250 -1.94 22.54 28.13
CA ILE A 250 -1.59 22.35 26.73
C ILE A 250 -1.88 20.90 26.32
N VAL A 251 -2.96 20.73 25.55
CA VAL A 251 -3.43 19.44 25.06
C VAL A 251 -3.23 19.36 23.56
N VAL A 252 -2.51 18.34 23.08
CA VAL A 252 -2.10 18.20 21.67
C VAL A 252 -2.34 16.76 21.19
N ASN A 253 -2.61 16.62 19.89
CA ASN A 253 -2.61 15.31 19.24
C ASN A 253 -1.18 14.87 18.94
N VAL A 254 -0.83 13.68 19.43
CA VAL A 254 0.53 13.15 19.40
C VAL A 254 0.57 11.70 18.97
N TYR A 255 1.72 11.29 18.46
CA TYR A 255 2.14 9.90 18.32
C TYR A 255 2.98 9.54 19.54
N ILE A 256 2.70 8.39 20.17
CA ILE A 256 3.36 7.98 21.41
C ILE A 256 4.22 6.76 21.15
N PHE A 257 5.52 6.88 21.43
CA PHE A 257 6.50 5.81 21.25
C PHE A 257 7.20 5.49 22.56
N SER A 258 7.34 4.21 22.87
CA SER A 258 8.27 3.74 23.90
C SER A 258 9.66 3.64 23.29
N ILE A 259 10.64 4.24 23.94
CA ILE A 259 12.04 4.17 23.52
C ILE A 259 12.76 3.23 24.46
N ASP A 260 13.53 2.30 23.89
CA ASP A 260 14.46 1.49 24.66
C ASP A 260 15.54 2.40 25.27
N GLN A 261 15.60 2.43 26.61
CA GLN A 261 16.55 3.25 27.35
C GLN A 261 18.01 2.92 27.03
N SER A 262 18.30 1.70 26.54
CA SER A 262 19.64 1.31 26.10
C SER A 262 20.15 2.15 24.92
N LEU A 263 19.24 2.75 24.16
CA LEU A 263 19.54 3.57 22.98
C LEU A 263 19.77 5.04 23.33
N LEU A 264 19.57 5.44 24.58
CA LEU A 264 19.69 6.83 25.00
C LEU A 264 21.04 7.15 25.67
N PRO A 265 21.59 8.35 25.46
CA PRO A 265 22.76 8.80 26.21
C PRO A 265 22.49 8.80 27.72
N LYS A 266 23.48 8.42 28.53
CA LYS A 266 23.35 8.32 30.01
C LYS A 266 22.93 9.62 30.70
N GLU A 267 23.19 10.75 30.07
CA GLU A 267 22.82 12.08 30.56
C GLU A 267 21.30 12.30 30.50
N VAL A 268 20.62 11.69 29.53
CA VAL A 268 19.16 11.70 29.37
C VAL A 268 18.48 10.87 30.45
N ILE A 269 19.05 9.70 30.75
CA ILE A 269 18.52 8.76 31.75
C ILE A 269 18.55 9.38 33.17
N LYS A 270 19.47 10.32 33.44
CA LYS A 270 19.57 10.99 34.74
C LYS A 270 18.64 12.20 34.89
N GLY A 271 18.16 12.76 33.78
CA GLY A 271 17.28 13.94 33.76
C GLY A 271 15.79 13.64 33.66
N VAL A 272 15.43 12.36 33.55
CA VAL A 272 14.04 11.86 33.41
C VAL A 272 13.58 11.13 34.67
#